data_AF-A0A7K2NIV3-F1
#
_entry.id   AF-A0A7K2NIV3-F1
#
_cell.length_a   1.000
_cell.length_b   1.000
_cell.length_c   1.000
_cell.angle_alpha   90.00
_cell.angle_beta   90.00
_cell.angle_gamma   90.00
#
_symmetry.space_group_name_H-M   'P 1'
#
loop_
_entity.id
_entity.type
_entity.pdbx_description
1 polymer ?
#
loop_
_entity_poly.entity_id
_entity_poly.type
_entity_poly.pdbx_seq_one_letter_code
_entity_poly.pdbx_strand_id
1 'polypeptide(L)'
;MCPPGAPGFVQSAKAWLFDLAPARWRYEEALHTHPAELATMIRLHLEAEITAVQTRLRTLRGGAPADGGGTPAVTPAVPEACAVYAREHAWACAMLDQVRLIEDALITACRAAAGRRRAGGAPRRAAVPAPRPATG
;
A
#
# COMPACT_ATOMS: atom_id res chain seq x y z
N MET A 1 -4.84 10.10 11.27
CA MET A 1 -3.91 10.25 10.14
C MET A 1 -4.11 11.64 9.53
N CYS A 2 -3.04 12.32 9.10
CA CYS A 2 -3.17 13.61 8.42
C CYS A 2 -3.75 13.43 7.01
N PRO A 3 -4.44 14.43 6.43
CA PRO A 3 -4.95 14.33 5.07
C PRO A 3 -3.81 14.44 4.03
N PRO A 4 -3.97 13.86 2.83
CA PRO A 4 -3.04 14.05 1.72
C PRO A 4 -2.75 15.53 1.45
N GLY A 5 -1.48 15.86 1.23
CA GLY A 5 -1.03 17.24 0.99
C GLY A 5 -0.72 18.06 2.24
N ALA A 6 -1.16 17.63 3.43
CA ALA A 6 -0.77 18.27 4.68
C ALA A 6 0.67 17.92 5.10
N PRO A 7 1.38 18.83 5.79
CA PRO A 7 2.61 18.48 6.49
C PRO A 7 2.38 17.29 7.44
N GLY A 8 3.28 16.31 7.42
CA GLY A 8 3.16 15.09 8.24
C GLY A 8 2.31 13.97 7.63
N PHE A 9 1.65 14.18 6.48
CA PHE A 9 0.90 13.13 5.78
C PHE A 9 1.71 11.83 5.62
N VAL A 10 2.88 11.92 4.99
CA VAL A 10 3.73 10.75 4.70
C VAL A 10 4.10 9.98 5.97
N GLN A 11 4.44 10.70 7.05
CA GLN A 11 4.82 10.06 8.32
C GLN A 11 3.63 9.37 8.98
N SER A 12 2.47 10.02 8.99
CA SER A 12 1.25 9.45 9.56
C SER A 12 0.70 8.27 8.75
N ALA A 13 0.79 8.33 7.42
CA ALA A 13 0.44 7.24 6.51
C ALA A 13 1.37 6.05 6.69
N LYS A 14 2.69 6.28 6.79
CA LYS A 14 3.69 5.26 7.08
C LYS A 14 3.39 4.53 8.39
N ALA A 15 3.10 5.27 9.47
CA ALA A 15 2.76 4.67 10.76
C ALA A 15 1.53 3.76 10.65
N TRP A 16 0.45 4.27 10.05
CA TRP A 16 -0.77 3.50 9.83
C TRP A 16 -0.56 2.25 8.95
N LEU A 17 0.24 2.35 7.89
CA LEU A 17 0.60 1.20 7.05
C LEU A 17 1.38 0.14 7.83
N PHE A 18 2.27 0.54 8.74
CA PHE A 18 2.96 -0.43 9.61
C PHE A 18 2.03 -1.06 10.64
N ASP A 19 0.97 -0.38 11.08
CA ASP A 19 -0.04 -0.98 11.95
C ASP A 19 -0.79 -2.12 11.25
N LEU A 20 -0.92 -2.06 9.91
CA LEU A 20 -1.47 -3.14 9.07
C LEU A 20 -0.41 -4.19 8.68
N ALA A 21 0.87 -3.82 8.67
CA ALA A 21 1.93 -4.67 8.18
C ALA A 21 2.20 -5.87 9.10
N PRO A 22 2.54 -7.04 8.52
CA PRO A 22 3.17 -8.10 9.28
C PRO A 22 4.35 -7.58 10.08
N ALA A 23 4.46 -7.98 11.35
CA ALA A 23 5.46 -7.43 12.28
C ALA A 23 6.90 -7.49 11.74
N ARG A 24 7.24 -8.56 10.99
CA ARG A 24 8.55 -8.77 10.37
C ARG A 24 8.97 -7.63 9.41
N TRP A 25 8.03 -6.93 8.79
CA TRP A 25 8.33 -5.85 7.85
C TRP A 25 8.90 -4.59 8.51
N ARG A 26 8.73 -4.43 9.83
CA ARG A 26 9.32 -3.31 10.59
C ARG A 26 10.86 -3.35 10.65
N TYR A 27 11.47 -4.47 10.29
CA TYR A 27 12.93 -4.61 10.24
C TYR A 27 13.51 -4.28 8.86
N GLU A 28 12.66 -4.08 7.84
CA GLU A 28 13.10 -3.82 6.47
C GLU A 28 13.32 -2.32 6.25
N GLU A 29 14.58 -1.88 6.25
CA GLU A 29 14.94 -0.46 6.08
C GLU A 29 14.38 0.15 4.77
N ALA A 30 14.30 -0.66 3.71
CA ALA A 30 13.72 -0.25 2.43
C ALA A 30 12.27 0.23 2.59
N LEU A 31 11.46 -0.45 3.41
CA LEU A 31 10.06 -0.08 3.64
C LEU A 31 9.94 1.17 4.51
N HIS A 32 10.95 1.44 5.34
CA HIS A 32 11.03 2.70 6.08
C HIS A 32 11.38 3.88 5.17
N THR A 33 12.24 3.65 4.18
CA THR A 33 12.72 4.68 3.24
C THR A 33 11.73 4.93 2.10
N HIS A 34 10.95 3.91 1.71
CA HIS A 34 10.04 3.96 0.58
C HIS A 34 8.58 3.65 1.00
N PRO A 35 7.86 4.60 1.63
CA PRO A 35 6.48 4.38 2.08
C PRO A 35 5.49 3.99 0.97
N ALA A 36 5.73 4.41 -0.27
CA ALA A 36 4.92 4.00 -1.42
C ALA A 36 5.06 2.49 -1.68
N GLU A 37 6.28 1.94 -1.61
CA GLU A 37 6.51 0.49 -1.74
C GLU A 37 5.91 -0.29 -0.58
N LEU A 38 5.94 0.25 0.64
CA LEU A 38 5.21 -0.33 1.77
C LEU A 38 3.70 -0.42 1.47
N ALA A 39 3.09 0.64 0.93
CA ALA A 39 1.68 0.63 0.55
C ALA A 39 1.39 -0.43 -0.54
N THR A 40 2.24 -0.51 -1.57
CA THR A 40 2.16 -1.56 -2.61
C THR A 40 2.18 -2.96 -2.00
N MET A 41 3.11 -3.23 -1.07
CA MET A 41 3.23 -4.53 -0.43
C MET A 41 2.01 -4.87 0.44
N ILE A 42 1.48 -3.89 1.20
CA ILE A 42 0.26 -4.09 1.98
C ILE A 42 -0.93 -4.37 1.06
N ARG A 43 -1.05 -3.66 -0.06
CA ARG A 43 -2.09 -3.91 -1.06
C ARG A 43 -2.04 -5.35 -1.57
N LEU A 44 -0.86 -5.82 -1.98
CA LEU A 44 -0.66 -7.19 -2.44
C LEU A 44 -0.96 -8.22 -1.34
N HIS A 45 -0.62 -7.92 -0.09
CA HIS A 45 -0.91 -8.78 1.05
C HIS A 45 -2.42 -8.92 1.27
N LEU A 46 -3.16 -7.82 1.26
CA LEU A 46 -4.63 -7.82 1.38
C LEU A 46 -5.31 -8.51 0.20
N GLU A 47 -4.83 -8.32 -1.03
CA GLU A 47 -5.34 -9.03 -2.21
C GLU A 47 -5.19 -10.55 -2.09
N ALA A 48 -4.04 -11.01 -1.57
CA ALA A 48 -3.80 -12.42 -1.28
C ALA A 48 -4.71 -12.93 -0.14
N GLU A 49 -4.89 -12.15 0.92
CA GLU A 49 -5.74 -12.48 2.06
C GLU A 49 -7.22 -12.62 1.65
N ILE A 50 -7.75 -11.66 0.88
CA ILE A 50 -9.11 -11.70 0.33
C ILE A 50 -9.33 -13.01 -0.45
N THR A 51 -8.37 -13.36 -1.32
CA THR A 51 -8.43 -14.60 -2.12
C THR A 51 -8.46 -15.85 -1.24
N ALA A 52 -7.62 -15.89 -0.19
CA ALA A 52 -7.55 -17.00 0.75
C ALA A 52 -8.84 -17.14 1.57
N VAL A 53 -9.35 -16.04 2.13
CA VAL A 53 -10.58 -16.00 2.92
C VAL A 53 -11.80 -16.37 2.08
N GLN A 54 -11.91 -15.84 0.85
CA GLN A 54 -12.99 -16.18 -0.08
C GLN A 54 -12.97 -17.68 -0.45
N THR A 55 -11.79 -18.24 -0.68
CA THR A 55 -11.63 -19.68 -0.94
C THR A 55 -12.07 -20.50 0.26
N ARG A 56 -11.68 -20.10 1.47
CA ARG A 56 -12.11 -20.76 2.70
C ARG A 56 -13.62 -20.71 2.92
N LEU A 57 -14.26 -19.57 2.65
CA LEU A 57 -15.72 -19.44 2.69
C LEU A 57 -16.43 -20.39 1.73
N ARG A 58 -15.93 -20.53 0.50
CA ARG A 58 -16.50 -21.45 -0.49
C ARG A 58 -16.40 -22.90 -0.02
N THR A 59 -15.24 -23.31 0.48
CA THR A 59 -15.04 -24.66 1.04
C THR A 59 -15.96 -24.93 2.23
N LEU A 60 -16.08 -23.98 3.17
CA LEU A 60 -16.96 -24.11 4.34
C LEU A 60 -18.44 -24.22 3.97
N ARG A 61 -18.88 -23.58 2.89
CA ARG A 61 -20.26 -23.63 2.39
C ARG A 61 -20.57 -24.89 1.58
N GLY A 62 -19.63 -25.83 1.45
CA GLY A 62 -19.82 -27.09 0.74
C GLY A 62 -19.41 -27.08 -0.74
N GLY A 63 -18.70 -26.05 -1.19
CA GLY A 63 -18.16 -25.97 -2.55
C GLY A 63 -16.70 -26.41 -2.61
N ALA A 64 -16.43 -27.70 -2.64
CA ALA A 64 -15.17 -28.25 -3.16
C ALA A 64 -15.46 -28.91 -4.52
N PRO A 65 -14.83 -28.50 -5.64
CA PRO A 65 -14.65 -29.41 -6.76
C PRO A 65 -13.70 -30.51 -6.32
N ALA A 66 -14.11 -31.75 -6.58
CA ALA A 66 -13.31 -32.94 -6.40
C ALA A 66 -12.12 -32.88 -7.37
N ASP A 67 -10.93 -32.61 -6.86
CA ASP A 67 -9.73 -33.09 -7.50
C ASP A 67 -9.75 -34.63 -7.39
N GLY A 68 -10.39 -35.27 -8.38
CA GLY A 68 -10.32 -36.72 -8.63
C GLY A 68 -11.17 -37.62 -7.73
N GLY A 69 -12.44 -37.83 -8.09
CA GLY A 69 -13.11 -39.13 -7.92
C GLY A 69 -13.51 -39.60 -6.51
N GLY A 70 -13.33 -38.80 -5.45
CA GLY A 70 -13.79 -39.13 -4.11
C GLY A 70 -15.10 -38.41 -3.76
N THR A 71 -16.07 -39.13 -3.17
CA THR A 71 -17.28 -38.55 -2.59
C THR A 71 -16.91 -37.36 -1.69
N PRO A 72 -17.41 -36.15 -1.93
CA PRO A 72 -17.08 -35.01 -1.09
C PRO A 72 -17.55 -35.32 0.33
N ALA A 73 -16.60 -35.40 1.27
CA ALA A 73 -16.93 -35.35 2.68
C ALA A 73 -17.53 -33.96 2.94
N VAL A 74 -18.86 -33.89 2.92
CA VAL A 74 -19.60 -32.67 3.28
C VAL A 74 -19.42 -32.49 4.78
N THR A 75 -18.33 -31.83 5.18
CA THR A 75 -18.22 -31.30 6.53
C THR A 75 -19.36 -30.30 6.69
N PRO A 76 -20.29 -30.49 7.64
CA PRO A 76 -21.37 -29.54 7.84
C PRO A 76 -20.78 -28.16 8.10
N ALA A 77 -21.28 -27.17 7.38
CA ALA A 77 -20.85 -25.79 7.56
C ALA A 77 -21.03 -25.40 9.03
N VAL A 78 -19.99 -24.82 9.64
CA VAL A 78 -20.08 -24.23 10.98
C VAL A 78 -20.52 -22.77 10.79
N PRO A 79 -21.79 -22.40 11.08
CA PRO A 79 -22.32 -21.07 10.75
C PRO A 79 -21.52 -19.93 11.39
N GLU A 80 -21.02 -20.14 12.60
CA GLU A 80 -20.17 -19.20 13.33
C GLU A 80 -18.85 -18.95 12.59
N ALA A 81 -18.22 -20.01 12.08
CA ALA A 81 -16.99 -19.89 11.30
C ALA A 81 -17.24 -19.14 9.98
N CYS A 82 -18.34 -19.45 9.29
CA CYS A 82 -18.77 -18.71 8.10
C CYS A 82 -18.95 -17.21 8.39
N ALA A 83 -19.56 -16.87 9.52
CA ALA A 83 -19.76 -15.47 9.91
C ALA A 83 -18.44 -14.74 10.20
N VAL A 84 -17.46 -15.41 10.83
CA VAL A 84 -16.12 -14.86 11.06
C VAL A 84 -15.43 -14.53 9.73
N TYR A 85 -15.31 -15.52 8.83
CA TYR A 85 -14.63 -15.29 7.55
C TYR A 85 -15.37 -14.28 6.66
N ALA A 86 -16.70 -14.18 6.74
CA ALA A 86 -17.46 -13.17 6.01
C ALA A 86 -17.14 -11.74 6.49
N ARG A 87 -17.01 -11.54 7.82
CA ARG A 87 -16.58 -10.26 8.38
C ARG A 87 -15.14 -9.94 8.00
N GLU A 88 -14.25 -10.92 8.09
CA GLU A 88 -12.84 -10.75 7.72
C GLU A 88 -12.68 -10.34 6.25
N HIS A 89 -13.39 -11.03 5.35
CA HIS A 89 -13.41 -10.67 3.94
C HIS A 89 -13.90 -9.23 3.71
N ALA A 90 -15.01 -8.84 4.35
CA ALA A 90 -15.55 -7.49 4.21
C ALA A 90 -14.58 -6.43 4.74
N TRP A 91 -13.92 -6.70 5.87
CA TRP A 91 -12.88 -5.83 6.42
C TRP A 91 -11.69 -5.70 5.47
N ALA A 92 -11.16 -6.81 4.95
CA ALA A 92 -10.01 -6.81 4.06
C ALA A 92 -10.30 -6.06 2.75
N CYS A 93 -11.51 -6.23 2.17
CA CYS A 93 -11.94 -5.45 1.00
C CYS A 93 -12.00 -3.94 1.30
N ALA A 94 -12.62 -3.53 2.41
CA ALA A 94 -12.69 -2.12 2.78
C ALA A 94 -11.30 -1.53 3.07
N MET A 95 -10.42 -2.31 3.71
CA MET A 95 -9.05 -1.90 3.98
C MET A 95 -8.24 -1.76 2.69
N LEU A 96 -8.41 -2.67 1.73
CA LEU A 96 -7.76 -2.63 0.43
C LEU A 96 -8.10 -1.32 -0.32
N ASP A 97 -9.36 -0.89 -0.29
CA ASP A 97 -9.77 0.37 -0.92
C ASP A 97 -9.10 1.59 -0.25
N GLN A 98 -8.99 1.59 1.09
CA GLN A 98 -8.27 2.63 1.82
C GLN A 98 -6.79 2.66 1.48
N VAL A 99 -6.14 1.48 1.44
CA VAL A 99 -4.71 1.37 1.11
C VAL A 99 -4.43 1.88 -0.29
N ARG A 100 -5.29 1.59 -1.28
CA ARG A 100 -5.16 2.11 -2.65
C ARG A 100 -5.16 3.64 -2.71
N LEU A 101 -6.07 4.28 -1.97
CA LEU A 101 -6.12 5.75 -1.89
C LEU A 101 -4.84 6.34 -1.28
N ILE A 102 -4.27 5.66 -0.28
CA ILE A 102 -3.01 6.08 0.37
C ILE A 102 -1.80 5.83 -0.53
N GLU A 103 -1.74 4.69 -1.22
CA GLU A 103 -0.72 4.37 -2.22
C GLU A 103 -0.66 5.46 -3.29
N ASP A 104 -1.80 5.82 -3.90
CA ASP A 104 -1.90 6.87 -4.91
C ASP A 104 -1.44 8.24 -4.39
N ALA A 105 -1.85 8.59 -3.17
CA ALA A 105 -1.45 9.84 -2.53
C ALA A 105 0.07 9.88 -2.23
N LEU A 106 0.66 8.75 -1.80
CA LEU A 106 2.10 8.63 -1.54
C LEU A 106 2.92 8.72 -2.84
N ILE A 107 2.48 8.05 -3.90
CA ILE A 107 3.09 8.14 -5.24
C ILE A 107 3.08 9.60 -5.73
N THR A 108 1.94 10.27 -5.59
CA THR A 108 1.78 11.69 -5.98
C THR A 108 2.72 12.59 -5.17
N ALA A 109 2.81 12.41 -3.85
CA ALA A 109 3.72 13.15 -3.00
C ALA A 109 5.20 12.92 -3.35
N CYS A 110 5.58 11.67 -3.65
CA CYS A 110 6.94 11.30 -4.07
C CYS A 110 7.34 11.99 -5.38
N ARG A 111 6.46 11.94 -6.39
CA ARG A 111 6.65 12.63 -7.69
C ARG A 111 6.79 14.14 -7.51
N ALA A 112 5.94 14.77 -6.70
CA ALA A 112 6.02 16.20 -6.41
C ALA A 112 7.35 16.58 -5.73
N ALA A 113 7.84 15.76 -4.80
CA ALA A 113 9.14 15.96 -4.17
C ALA A 113 10.32 15.84 -5.16
N ALA A 114 10.27 14.86 -6.06
CA ALA A 114 11.28 14.70 -7.11
C ALA A 114 11.32 15.91 -8.07
N GLY A 115 10.15 16.43 -8.45
CA GLY A 115 10.04 17.65 -9.25
C GLY A 115 10.70 18.87 -8.58
N ARG A 116 10.44 19.08 -7.27
CA ARG A 116 11.07 20.16 -6.49
C ARG A 116 12.60 20.03 -6.43
N ARG A 117 13.13 18.81 -6.24
CA ARG A 117 14.58 18.57 -6.25
C ARG A 117 15.22 18.91 -7.60
N ARG A 118 14.57 18.55 -8.71
CA ARG A 118 15.05 18.90 -10.06
C ARG A 118 15.04 20.41 -10.30
N ALA A 119 13.99 21.11 -9.86
CA ALA A 119 13.90 22.56 -9.98
C ALA A 119 14.93 23.30 -9.11
N GLY A 120 15.17 22.83 -7.87
CA GLY A 120 16.17 23.40 -6.97
C GLY A 120 17.62 23.02 -7.29
N GLY A 121 17.83 21.93 -8.03
CA GLY A 121 19.14 21.46 -8.49
C GLY A 121 19.58 22.02 -9.85
N ALA A 122 18.74 22.82 -10.53
CA ALA A 122 19.15 23.51 -11.74
C ALA A 122 20.25 24.52 -11.38
N PRO A 123 21.46 24.45 -11.98
CA PRO A 123 22.51 25.41 -11.69
C PRO A 123 22.00 26.81 -12.06
N ARG A 124 22.02 27.74 -11.11
CA ARG A 124 21.95 29.18 -11.42
C ARG A 124 23.10 29.45 -12.38
N ARG A 125 22.81 29.60 -13.67
CA ARG A 125 23.77 30.12 -14.66
C ARG A 125 24.30 31.42 -14.06
N ALA A 126 25.55 31.43 -13.60
CA ALA A 126 26.19 32.65 -13.14
C ALA A 126 26.11 33.64 -14.29
N ALA A 127 25.41 34.75 -14.08
CA ALA A 127 25.40 35.84 -15.05
C ALA A 127 26.86 36.23 -15.27
N VAL A 128 27.36 36.01 -16.49
CA VAL A 128 28.69 36.46 -16.90
C VAL A 128 28.71 37.98 -16.67
N PRO A 129 29.60 38.51 -15.80
CA PRO A 129 29.65 39.94 -15.58
C PRO A 129 30.05 40.62 -16.88
N ALA A 130 29.27 41.64 -17.27
CA ALA A 130 29.53 42.40 -18.48
C ALA A 130 30.94 43.02 -18.43
N PRO A 131 31.68 43.07 -19.56
CA PRO A 131 33.00 43.68 -19.60
C PRO A 131 32.90 45.16 -19.24
N ARG A 132 33.74 45.60 -18.30
CA ARG A 132 33.84 47.01 -17.93
C ARG A 132 34.36 47.83 -19.12
N PRO A 133 33.78 49.01 -19.41
CA PRO A 133 34.28 49.86 -20.47
C PRO A 133 35.68 50.35 -20.12
N ALA A 134 36.60 50.25 -21.08
CA ALA A 134 37.93 50.82 -20.97
C ALA A 134 37.80 52.36 -21.00
N THR A 135 38.10 53.00 -19.88
CA THR A 135 38.48 54.42 -19.85
C THR A 135 39.82 54.55 -20.54
N GLY A 136 39.87 55.46 -21.54
CA GLY A 136 41.05 55.78 -22.34
C GLY A 136 42.07 56.66 -21.64
#